data_AF-A0A963X264-F1
#
_entry.id   AF-A0A963X264-F1
#
_cell.length_a   1.000
_cell.length_b   1.000
_cell.length_c   1.000
_cell.angle_alpha   90.00
_cell.angle_beta   90.00
_cell.angle_gamma   90.00
#
_symmetry.space_group_name_H-M   'P 1'
#
loop_
_entity.id
_entity.type
_entity.pdbx_description
1 polymer ?
#
loop_
_entity_poly.entity_id
_entity_poly.type
_entity_poly.pdbx_seq_one_letter_code
_entity_poly.pdbx_strand_id
1 'polypeptide(L)'
;MRRFGNILLATAGFGLLAACGGPETAPAVDAAAHSALNAGEPMAASVGSDGASTLEGDITPEGLARHIKTLASDEFEGRAPTTPGGEKTRAYIAAEYQRIGLEPVGGSWFQSAEMVETNVDPDQSYLRVDVNGE
;
A
#
# COMPACT_ATOMS: atom_id res chain seq x y z
N MET A 1 26.64 48.40 27.79
CA MET A 1 27.56 49.24 26.98
C MET A 1 28.99 48.83 27.28
N ARG A 2 29.81 48.71 26.23
CA ARG A 2 31.23 48.27 26.16
C ARG A 2 31.39 46.74 26.00
N ARG A 3 32.15 46.21 25.04
CA ARG A 3 32.92 46.74 23.90
C ARG A 3 33.10 45.55 22.93
N PHE A 4 32.80 45.76 21.65
CA PHE A 4 33.21 44.87 20.57
C PHE A 4 34.73 44.98 20.36
N GLY A 5 35.39 43.85 20.12
CA GLY A 5 36.79 43.75 19.77
C GLY A 5 37.06 42.48 18.99
N ASN A 6 37.07 42.61 17.65
CA ASN A 6 37.39 41.60 16.65
C ASN A 6 38.78 40.96 16.85
N ILE A 7 38.91 39.65 16.61
CA ILE A 7 40.06 39.12 15.88
C ILE A 7 39.57 38.15 14.79
N LEU A 8 40.15 38.38 13.62
CA LEU A 8 39.92 37.88 12.28
C LEU A 8 40.78 36.64 12.01
N LEU A 9 40.33 35.79 11.05
CA LEU A 9 41.11 34.81 10.26
C LEU A 9 41.60 33.57 11.04
N ALA A 10 41.69 32.34 10.53
CA ALA A 10 41.44 31.63 9.28
C ALA A 10 41.44 30.14 9.74
N THR A 11 40.86 29.10 9.13
CA THR A 11 41.10 28.49 7.82
C THR A 11 40.39 27.12 7.89
N ALA A 12 39.74 26.75 6.79
CA ALA A 12 39.64 25.42 6.21
C ALA A 12 39.50 24.17 7.11
N GLY A 13 38.35 23.50 6.98
CA GLY A 13 38.13 22.14 7.44
C GLY A 13 36.95 21.51 6.70
N PHE A 14 37.09 21.38 5.38
CA PHE A 14 36.18 20.63 4.51
C PHE A 14 36.37 19.14 4.81
N GLY A 15 35.40 18.53 5.49
CA GLY A 15 35.41 17.14 5.94
C GLY A 15 34.42 16.27 5.18
N LEU A 16 34.71 16.07 3.90
CA LEU A 16 34.41 14.93 3.01
C LEU A 16 33.21 14.01 3.37
N LEU A 17 32.12 14.21 2.63
CA LEU A 17 31.10 13.21 2.33
C LEU A 17 31.75 12.08 1.50
N ALA A 18 32.10 10.96 2.13
CA ALA A 18 32.59 9.76 1.45
C ALA A 18 31.43 8.80 1.16
N ALA A 19 30.87 8.92 -0.05
CA ALA A 19 30.18 7.84 -0.72
C ALA A 19 31.21 6.96 -1.45
N CYS A 20 31.15 5.64 -1.25
CA CYS A 20 31.55 4.56 -2.16
C CYS A 20 30.96 3.29 -1.51
N GLY A 21 29.91 2.66 -2.05
CA GLY A 21 29.87 2.14 -3.41
C GLY A 21 30.64 0.82 -3.44
N GLY A 22 30.13 -0.20 -2.74
CA GLY A 22 30.63 -1.57 -2.87
C GLY A 22 30.03 -2.24 -4.11
N PRO A 23 30.76 -3.12 -4.82
CA PRO A 23 30.23 -3.83 -5.97
C PRO A 23 29.25 -4.91 -5.49
N GLU A 24 27.95 -4.61 -5.49
CA GLU A 24 26.93 -5.67 -5.55
C GLU A 24 26.94 -6.25 -6.96
N THR A 25 27.62 -7.39 -7.10
CA THR A 25 27.42 -8.31 -8.21
C THR A 25 25.97 -8.81 -8.17
N ALA A 26 25.09 -8.16 -8.93
CA ALA A 26 23.77 -8.67 -9.25
C ALA A 26 23.91 -9.88 -10.19
N PRO A 27 23.33 -11.06 -9.86
CA PRO A 27 23.27 -12.14 -10.82
C PRO A 27 22.32 -11.76 -11.97
N ALA A 28 22.76 -12.07 -13.19
CA ALA A 28 21.97 -11.93 -14.41
C ALA A 28 20.65 -12.72 -14.29
N VAL A 29 19.52 -12.05 -14.49
CA VAL A 29 18.21 -12.70 -14.60
C VAL A 29 17.98 -13.09 -16.06
N ASP A 30 18.33 -14.33 -16.38
CA ASP A 30 17.94 -14.98 -17.63
C ASP A 30 16.42 -15.03 -17.76
N ALA A 31 15.92 -14.64 -18.93
CA ALA A 31 14.52 -14.48 -19.30
C ALA A 31 13.74 -15.82 -19.49
N ALA A 32 14.09 -16.86 -18.74
CA ALA A 32 13.52 -18.22 -18.86
C ALA A 32 12.74 -18.69 -17.62
N ALA A 33 12.44 -17.81 -16.66
CA ALA A 33 11.80 -18.19 -15.39
C ALA A 33 10.28 -17.92 -15.32
N HIS A 34 9.59 -17.76 -16.45
CA HIS A 34 8.12 -17.69 -16.50
C HIS A 34 7.53 -18.94 -17.18
N SER A 35 8.01 -20.15 -16.86
CA SER A 35 7.39 -21.37 -17.39
C SER A 35 7.53 -22.60 -16.49
N ALA A 36 7.54 -22.40 -15.16
CA ALA A 36 7.61 -23.51 -14.19
C ALA A 36 6.69 -23.34 -12.96
N LEU A 37 5.66 -22.49 -13.02
CA LEU A 37 4.68 -22.33 -11.92
C LEU A 37 3.48 -23.28 -12.01
N ASN A 38 3.51 -24.30 -12.88
CA ASN A 38 2.43 -25.29 -12.95
C ASN A 38 2.91 -26.72 -12.72
N ALA A 39 3.54 -26.92 -11.57
CA ALA A 39 3.61 -28.22 -10.91
C ALA A 39 3.38 -27.98 -9.41
N GLY A 40 2.16 -27.58 -9.06
CA GLY A 40 1.74 -27.47 -7.67
C GLY A 40 1.53 -28.85 -7.07
N GLU A 41 2.54 -29.36 -6.38
CA GLU A 41 2.35 -30.38 -5.35
C GLU A 41 1.44 -29.80 -4.25
N PRO A 42 0.49 -30.56 -3.68
CA PRO A 42 -0.47 -30.00 -2.74
C PRO A 42 0.24 -29.58 -1.46
N MET A 43 0.42 -28.26 -1.26
CA MET A 43 0.71 -27.68 0.05
C MET A 43 -0.52 -27.89 0.95
N ALA A 44 -0.57 -29.04 1.61
CA ALA A 44 -1.39 -29.21 2.80
C ALA A 44 -0.85 -28.26 3.88
N ALA A 45 -1.41 -27.05 3.93
CA ALA A 45 -1.22 -26.15 5.05
C ALA A 45 -1.80 -26.83 6.29
N SER A 46 -0.95 -27.21 7.24
CA SER A 46 -1.37 -27.61 8.58
C SER A 46 -1.89 -26.36 9.31
N VAL A 47 -3.16 -26.06 9.13
CA VAL A 47 -3.88 -25.19 10.07
C VAL A 47 -3.97 -25.96 11.38
N GLY A 48 -3.20 -25.51 12.38
CA GLY A 48 -3.34 -25.97 13.75
C GLY A 48 -4.73 -25.62 14.26
N SER A 49 -5.59 -26.62 14.37
CA SER A 49 -6.94 -26.52 14.90
C SER A 49 -6.94 -26.71 16.43
N ASP A 50 -6.12 -25.93 17.14
CA ASP A 50 -6.10 -25.92 18.61
C ASP A 50 -6.56 -24.54 19.09
N GLY A 51 -7.86 -24.28 18.93
CA GLY A 51 -8.46 -23.00 19.29
C GLY A 51 -9.82 -22.73 18.67
N ALA A 52 -10.52 -23.74 18.14
CA ALA A 52 -11.91 -23.60 17.73
C ALA A 52 -12.81 -23.50 18.98
N SER A 53 -12.75 -22.37 19.67
CA SER A 53 -13.92 -21.87 20.38
C SER A 53 -14.96 -21.65 19.29
N THR A 54 -16.00 -22.48 19.24
CA THR A 54 -17.20 -22.20 18.46
C THR A 54 -17.72 -20.86 18.92
N LEU A 55 -17.39 -19.83 18.15
CA LEU A 55 -18.01 -18.53 18.29
C LEU A 55 -19.42 -18.74 17.72
N GLU A 56 -20.46 -18.33 18.44
CA GLU A 56 -21.78 -18.11 17.82
C GLU A 56 -21.62 -16.97 16.78
N GLY A 57 -21.07 -17.29 15.60
CA GLY A 57 -20.51 -16.31 14.66
C GLY A 57 -19.28 -16.79 13.90
N ASP A 58 -19.18 -18.08 13.57
CA ASP A 58 -18.09 -18.59 12.74
C ASP A 58 -18.00 -17.87 11.39
N ILE A 59 -16.77 -17.63 10.93
CA ILE A 59 -16.51 -17.13 9.58
C ILE A 59 -16.83 -18.26 8.60
N THR A 60 -17.98 -18.19 7.92
CA THR A 60 -18.38 -19.22 6.96
C THR A 60 -18.00 -18.84 5.52
N PRO A 61 -17.72 -19.84 4.65
CA PRO A 61 -17.50 -19.61 3.22
C PRO A 61 -18.65 -18.85 2.56
N GLU A 62 -19.90 -19.15 2.94
CA GLU A 62 -21.09 -18.49 2.41
C GLU A 62 -21.18 -17.03 2.86
N GLY A 63 -20.78 -16.77 4.11
CA GLY A 63 -20.66 -15.43 4.68
C GLY A 63 -19.72 -14.57 3.87
N LEU A 64 -18.50 -15.07 3.67
CA LEU A 64 -17.47 -14.41 2.87
C LEU A 64 -17.91 -14.22 1.41
N ALA A 65 -18.46 -15.27 0.78
CA ALA A 65 -18.91 -15.22 -0.60
C ALA A 65 -20.00 -14.16 -0.83
N ARG A 66 -20.90 -13.95 0.14
CA ARG A 66 -21.91 -12.89 0.09
C ARG A 66 -21.28 -11.51 0.02
N HIS A 67 -20.36 -11.20 0.93
CA HIS A 67 -19.69 -9.89 0.95
C HIS A 67 -18.88 -9.66 -0.33
N ILE A 68 -18.17 -10.68 -0.81
CA ILE A 68 -17.42 -10.61 -2.08
C ILE A 68 -18.37 -10.32 -3.24
N LYS A 69 -19.46 -11.08 -3.36
CA LYS A 69 -20.44 -10.91 -4.44
C LYS A 69 -21.05 -9.52 -4.45
N THR A 70 -21.39 -8.97 -3.28
CA THR A 70 -21.94 -7.62 -3.17
C THR A 70 -20.88 -6.57 -3.53
N LEU A 71 -19.70 -6.60 -2.90
CA LEU A 71 -18.68 -5.57 -3.09
C LEU A 71 -17.99 -5.60 -4.46
N ALA A 72 -18.13 -6.71 -5.19
CA ALA A 72 -17.62 -6.87 -6.56
C ALA A 72 -18.71 -6.75 -7.63
N SER A 73 -19.95 -6.41 -7.26
CA SER A 73 -21.02 -6.24 -8.24
C SER A 73 -20.85 -4.94 -9.03
N ASP A 74 -21.45 -4.89 -10.21
CA ASP A 74 -21.45 -3.70 -11.07
C ASP A 74 -22.11 -2.49 -10.37
N GLU A 75 -23.04 -2.73 -9.44
CA GLU A 75 -23.69 -1.66 -8.65
C GLU A 75 -22.69 -0.86 -7.82
N PHE A 76 -21.56 -1.46 -7.45
CA PHE A 76 -20.51 -0.79 -6.70
C PHE A 76 -19.51 -0.09 -7.62
N GLU A 77 -19.51 -0.29 -8.95
CA GLU A 77 -18.75 0.50 -9.94
C GLU A 77 -17.22 0.64 -9.67
N GLY A 78 -16.66 -0.13 -8.74
CA GLY A 78 -15.28 0.00 -8.25
C GLY A 78 -15.16 0.67 -6.86
N ARG A 79 -13.94 0.71 -6.31
CA ARG A 79 -13.70 1.17 -4.91
C ARG A 79 -12.60 2.20 -4.79
N ALA A 80 -12.34 2.94 -5.87
CA ALA A 80 -11.36 4.02 -5.83
C ALA A 80 -11.85 5.14 -4.88
N PRO A 81 -10.94 5.82 -4.15
CA PRO A 81 -11.29 6.98 -3.35
C PRO A 81 -12.07 8.03 -4.16
N THR A 82 -12.95 8.79 -3.50
CA THR A 82 -13.75 9.88 -4.12
C THR A 82 -14.62 9.48 -5.33
N THR A 83 -14.87 8.18 -5.55
CA THR A 83 -15.82 7.70 -6.56
C THR A 83 -17.18 7.36 -5.94
N PRO A 84 -18.28 7.38 -6.72
CA PRO A 84 -19.59 6.92 -6.24
C PRO A 84 -19.55 5.49 -5.69
N GLY A 85 -18.77 4.61 -6.33
CA GLY A 85 -18.54 3.24 -5.88
C GLY A 85 -17.80 3.14 -4.53
N GLY A 86 -16.81 4.00 -4.33
CA GLY A 86 -16.13 4.18 -3.06
C GLY A 86 -17.08 4.61 -1.94
N GLU A 87 -17.98 5.58 -2.20
CA GLU A 87 -18.99 6.02 -1.22
C GLU A 87 -19.98 4.90 -0.87
N LYS A 88 -20.47 4.15 -1.86
CA LYS A 88 -21.34 2.97 -1.65
C LYS A 88 -20.63 1.90 -0.79
N THR A 89 -19.36 1.63 -1.08
CA THR A 89 -18.54 0.68 -0.31
C THR A 89 -18.39 1.10 1.14
N ARG A 90 -18.07 2.38 1.38
CA ARG A 90 -17.94 2.94 2.74
C ARG A 90 -19.24 2.77 3.53
N ALA A 91 -20.37 3.11 2.92
CA ALA A 91 -21.68 2.97 3.55
C ALA A 91 -22.01 1.50 3.86
N TYR A 92 -21.70 0.57 2.95
CA TYR A 92 -21.90 -0.86 3.15
C TYR A 92 -21.14 -1.39 4.38
N ILE A 93 -19.84 -1.06 4.49
CA ILE A 93 -19.01 -1.51 5.63
C ILE A 93 -19.54 -0.94 6.95
N ALA A 94 -19.90 0.35 6.98
CA ALA A 94 -20.49 0.97 8.16
C ALA A 94 -21.80 0.28 8.58
N ALA A 95 -22.67 -0.05 7.62
CA ALA A 95 -23.90 -0.78 7.88
C ALA A 95 -23.65 -2.20 8.41
N GLU A 96 -22.66 -2.91 7.86
CA GLU A 96 -22.28 -4.25 8.36
C GLU A 96 -21.74 -4.20 9.79
N TYR A 97 -20.91 -3.20 10.13
CA TYR A 97 -20.42 -2.98 11.50
C TYR A 97 -21.57 -2.69 12.47
N GLN A 98 -22.49 -1.83 12.07
CA GLN A 98 -23.68 -1.55 12.88
C GLN A 98 -24.56 -2.80 13.04
N ARG A 99 -24.73 -3.60 11.98
CA ARG A 99 -25.54 -4.83 11.98
C ARG A 99 -25.01 -5.86 12.99
N ILE A 100 -23.69 -5.97 13.15
CA ILE A 100 -23.07 -6.88 14.12
C ILE A 100 -22.95 -6.28 15.53
N GLY A 101 -23.48 -5.07 15.75
CA GLY A 101 -23.56 -4.46 17.08
C GLY A 101 -22.27 -3.77 17.54
N LEU A 102 -21.38 -3.41 16.62
CA LEU A 102 -20.24 -2.55 16.96
C LEU A 102 -20.71 -1.12 17.28
N GLU A 103 -19.83 -0.36 17.91
CA GLU A 103 -20.00 1.07 18.14
C GLU A 103 -19.01 1.88 17.28
N PRO A 104 -19.38 3.07 16.80
CA PRO A 104 -18.48 3.93 16.05
C PRO A 104 -17.41 4.53 16.96
N VAL A 105 -16.19 4.67 16.44
CA VAL A 105 -15.09 5.31 17.16
C VAL A 105 -15.11 6.81 16.89
N GLY A 106 -15.01 7.64 17.93
CA GLY A 106 -15.01 9.10 17.77
C GLY A 106 -16.34 9.66 17.27
N GLY A 107 -17.45 8.93 17.46
CA GLY A 107 -18.80 9.37 17.07
C GLY A 107 -19.12 9.26 15.58
N SER A 108 -18.21 8.70 14.77
CA SER A 108 -18.37 8.52 13.33
C SER A 108 -17.96 7.10 12.91
N TRP A 109 -18.63 6.55 11.89
CA TRP A 109 -18.21 5.31 11.22
C TRP A 109 -17.06 5.52 10.24
N PHE A 110 -16.69 6.78 9.99
CA PHE A 110 -15.74 7.18 8.97
C PHE A 110 -14.58 7.96 9.54
N GLN A 111 -13.39 7.62 9.07
CA GLN A 111 -12.17 8.39 9.25
C GLN A 111 -11.90 9.19 7.97
N SER A 112 -11.70 10.51 8.11
CA SER A 112 -11.23 11.35 7.01
C SER A 112 -9.73 11.14 6.80
N ALA A 113 -9.33 10.87 5.56
CA ALA A 113 -7.94 10.86 5.11
C ALA A 113 -7.73 12.01 4.11
N GLU A 114 -6.63 12.74 4.25
CA GLU A 114 -6.24 13.77 3.29
C GLU A 114 -5.72 13.11 2.02
N MET A 115 -6.21 13.55 0.87
CA MET A 115 -5.80 13.04 -0.43
C MET A 115 -4.97 14.08 -1.17
N VAL A 116 -3.87 13.62 -1.75
CA VAL A 116 -3.03 14.40 -2.64
C VAL A 116 -3.12 13.80 -4.04
N GLU A 117 -3.18 14.67 -5.05
CA GLU A 117 -3.22 14.28 -6.45
C GLU A 117 -1.97 14.84 -7.14
N THR A 118 -1.29 13.99 -7.90
CA THR A 118 -0.15 14.41 -8.72
C THR A 118 -0.59 14.39 -10.18
N ASN A 119 -0.59 15.56 -10.80
CA ASN A 119 -0.89 15.71 -12.22
C ASN A 119 0.42 15.74 -13.02
N VAL A 120 0.46 15.00 -14.13
CA VAL A 120 1.54 15.07 -15.12
C VAL A 120 1.15 16.11 -16.15
N ASP A 121 1.99 17.13 -16.33
CA ASP A 121 1.82 18.07 -17.44
C ASP A 121 2.28 17.38 -18.74
N PRO A 122 1.37 17.05 -19.67
CA PRO A 122 1.73 16.31 -20.88
C PRO A 122 2.60 17.14 -21.85
N ASP A 123 2.60 18.47 -21.75
CA ASP A 123 3.39 19.34 -22.62
C ASP A 123 4.82 19.52 -22.07
N GLN A 124 4.99 19.33 -20.75
CA GLN A 124 6.29 19.45 -20.06
C GLN A 124 6.89 18.12 -19.62
N SER A 125 6.19 17.00 -19.82
CA SER A 125 6.63 15.67 -19.39
C SER A 125 6.75 14.73 -20.57
N TYR A 126 7.93 14.11 -20.74
CA TYR A 126 8.16 13.07 -21.73
C TYR A 126 8.80 11.85 -21.08
N LEU A 127 8.38 10.65 -21.50
CA LEU A 127 9.05 9.39 -21.17
C LEU A 127 9.89 8.99 -22.38
N ARG A 128 11.21 8.98 -22.22
CA ARG A 128 12.13 8.38 -23.20
C ARG A 128 12.46 6.97 -22.74
N VAL A 129 12.24 5.98 -23.62
CA VAL A 129 12.66 4.61 -23.40
C VAL A 129 13.71 4.29 -24.45
N ASP A 130 14.96 4.16 -24.03
CA ASP A 130 16.06 3.72 -24.89
C ASP A 130 16.23 2.20 -24.76
N VAL A 131 16.30 1.49 -25.88
CA VAL A 131 16.58 0.04 -25.89
C VAL A 131 17.89 -0.20 -26.61
N ASN A 132 18.88 -0.76 -25.90
CA ASN A 132 20.26 -0.89 -26.36
C ASN A 132 20.97 0.44 -26.68
N GLY A 133 20.50 1.56 -26.11
CA GLY A 133 21.09 2.88 -26.32
C GLY A 133 20.51 3.66 -27.51
N GLU A 134 19.40 3.21 -28.09
CA GLU A 134 18.62 3.92 -29.13
C GLU A 134 17.19 4.24 -28.67
#